data_AF-A0A7C3PFF7-F1
#
_entry.id   AF-A0A7C3PFF7-F1
#
_cell.length_a   1.000
_cell.length_b   1.000
_cell.length_c   1.000
_cell.angle_alpha   90.00
_cell.angle_beta   90.00
_cell.angle_gamma   90.00
#
_symmetry.space_group_name_H-M   'P 1'
#
loop_
_entity.id
_entity.type
_entity.pdbx_description
1 polymer ?
#
loop_
_entity_poly.entity_id
_entity_poly.type
_entity_poly.pdbx_seq_one_letter_code
_entity_poly.pdbx_strand_id
1 'polypeptide(L)' 'TPRERKVLKLRFGLDDGRPRTLEEVGREFGVTRERIRQIEAKALRKLRHPSRSKRLKDFIE' A
#
# COMPACT_ATOMS: atom_id res chain seq x y z
N THR A 1 -4.23 -3.68 7.77
CA THR A 1 -3.44 -4.37 8.82
C THR A 1 -2.07 -3.72 8.95
N PRO A 2 -1.26 -4.00 9.99
CA PRO A 2 0.10 -3.46 10.10
C PRO A 2 0.97 -3.79 8.87
N ARG A 3 0.88 -5.03 8.37
CA ARG A 3 1.58 -5.47 7.16
C ARG A 3 1.13 -4.73 5.89
N GLU A 4 -0.18 -4.62 5.66
CA GLU A 4 -0.74 -3.85 4.53
C GLU A 4 -0.32 -2.38 4.59
N ARG A 5 -0.32 -1.78 5.79
CA ARG A 5 0.09 -0.39 5.99
C ARG A 5 1.57 -0.19 5.64
N LYS A 6 2.46 -1.07 6.09
CA LYS A 6 3.89 -0.99 5.80
C LYS A 6 4.17 -1.17 4.30
N VAL A 7 3.47 -2.11 3.64
CA VAL A 7 3.58 -2.28 2.17
C VAL A 7 3.19 -0.99 1.43
N LEU A 8 2.05 -0.37 1.77
CA LEU A 8 1.62 0.88 1.12
C LEU A 8 2.59 2.03 1.39
N LYS A 9 3.05 2.21 2.64
CA LYS A 9 4.01 3.26 3.00
C LYS A 9 5.27 3.20 2.16
N LEU A 10 5.84 2.01 2.00
CA LEU A 10 7.06 1.79 1.22
C LEU A 10 6.82 1.91 -0.30
N ARG A 11 5.69 1.39 -0.80
CA ARG A 11 5.35 1.45 -2.23
C ARG A 11 5.17 2.87 -2.72
N PHE A 12 4.52 3.71 -1.93
CA PHE A 12 4.18 5.09 -2.29
C PHE A 12 5.11 6.13 -1.66
N GLY A 13 6.15 5.71 -0.93
CA GLY A 13 7.09 6.63 -0.28
C GLY A 13 6.43 7.55 0.75
N LEU A 14 5.41 7.07 1.46
CA LEU A 14 4.61 7.92 2.36
C LEU A 14 5.36 8.33 3.64
N ASP A 15 6.46 7.65 3.97
CA ASP A 15 7.28 7.96 5.14
C ASP A 15 8.58 8.68 4.78
N ASP A 16 9.25 8.29 3.69
CA ASP A 16 10.59 8.77 3.30
C ASP A 16 10.61 9.52 1.96
N GLY A 17 9.45 9.71 1.32
CA GLY A 17 9.31 10.35 0.01
C GLY A 17 9.85 9.52 -1.16
N ARG A 18 10.32 8.29 -0.92
CA ARG A 18 10.97 7.45 -1.93
C ARG A 18 10.11 6.22 -2.25
N PRO A 19 9.36 6.23 -3.36
CA PRO A 19 8.57 5.07 -3.75
C PRO A 19 9.49 3.90 -4.11
N ARG A 20 9.19 2.71 -3.58
CA ARG A 20 9.91 1.46 -3.88
C ARG A 20 9.09 0.59 -4.81
N THR A 21 9.72 -0.14 -5.71
CA THR A 21 9.07 -1.11 -6.60
C THR A 21 8.49 -2.31 -5.82
N LEU A 22 7.59 -3.07 -6.46
CA LEU A 22 7.06 -4.31 -5.87
C LEU A 22 8.16 -5.32 -5.54
N GLU A 23 9.24 -5.34 -6.31
CA GLU A 23 10.35 -6.26 -6.11
C GLU A 23 11.22 -5.86 -4.93
N GLU A 24 11.56 -4.56 -4.80
CA GLU A 24 12.29 -4.04 -3.63
C GLU A 24 11.52 -4.25 -2.33
N VAL A 25 10.21 -3.99 -2.34
CA VAL A 25 9.35 -4.29 -1.19
C VAL A 25 9.26 -5.80 -0.95
N GLY A 26 9.28 -6.62 -2.00
CA GLY A 26 9.33 -8.08 -1.87
C GLY A 26 10.58 -8.54 -1.12
N ARG A 27 11.74 -8.00 -1.50
CA ARG A 27 13.04 -8.27 -0.85
C ARG A 27 13.04 -7.88 0.62
N GLU A 28 12.50 -6.70 0.98
CA GLU A 28 12.42 -6.27 2.39
C GLU A 28 11.51 -7.16 3.24
N PHE A 29 10.45 -7.73 2.66
CA PHE A 29 9.50 -8.59 3.38
C PHE A 29 9.81 -10.09 3.27
N GLY A 30 10.88 -10.49 2.57
CA GLY A 30 11.22 -11.88 2.30
C GLY A 30 10.13 -12.63 1.53
N VAL A 31 9.44 -11.96 0.60
CA VAL A 31 8.35 -12.55 -0.20
C VAL A 31 8.49 -12.22 -1.68
N THR A 32 7.77 -12.95 -2.52
CA THR A 32 7.76 -12.72 -3.96
C THR A 32 7.09 -11.39 -4.33
N ARG A 33 7.47 -10.85 -5.49
CA ARG A 33 6.85 -9.68 -6.12
C ARG A 33 5.32 -9.82 -6.21
N GLU A 34 4.84 -10.98 -6.64
CA GLU A 34 3.41 -11.24 -6.78
C GLU A 34 2.68 -11.22 -5.43
N ARG A 35 3.35 -11.68 -4.36
CA ARG A 35 2.78 -11.59 -3.02
C ARG A 35 2.58 -10.14 -2.57
N ILE A 36 3.52 -9.24 -2.89
CA ILE A 36 3.36 -7.81 -2.62
C ILE A 36 2.20 -7.23 -3.43
N ARG A 37 2.10 -7.58 -4.72
CA ARG A 37 0.99 -7.13 -5.59
C ARG A 37 -0.38 -7.52 -5.01
N GLN A 38 -0.53 -8.74 -4.52
CA GLN A 38 -1.77 -9.21 -3.88
C GLN A 38 -2.09 -8.42 -2.60
N ILE A 39 -1.09 -8.14 -1.77
CA ILE A 39 -1.27 -7.36 -0.53
C ILE A 39 -1.67 -5.93 -0.86
N GLU A 40 -1.02 -5.30 -1.85
CA GLU A 40 -1.34 -3.95 -2.34
C GLU A 40 -2.79 -3.89 -2.85
N ALA A 41 -3.18 -4.80 -3.75
CA ALA A 41 -4.55 -4.86 -4.27
C ALA A 41 -5.59 -5.04 -3.15
N LYS A 42 -5.32 -5.92 -2.18
CA LYS A 42 -6.20 -6.14 -1.03
C LYS A 42 -6.31 -4.89 -0.14
N ALA A 43 -5.20 -4.18 0.08
CA ALA A 43 -5.16 -2.97 0.88
C ALA A 43 -5.90 -1.81 0.20
N LEU A 44 -5.66 -1.59 -1.09
CA LEU A 44 -6.35 -0.59 -1.89
C LEU A 44 -7.86 -0.86 -1.97
N ARG A 45 -8.27 -2.12 -2.17
CA ARG A 45 -9.69 -2.50 -2.13
C ARG A 45 -10.35 -2.13 -0.80
N LYS A 46 -9.65 -2.33 0.32
CA LYS A 46 -10.14 -1.94 1.65
C LYS A 46 -10.24 -0.41 1.79
N LEU A 47 -9.30 0.35 1.25
CA LEU A 47 -9.33 1.82 1.33
C LEU A 47 -10.42 2.44 0.46
N ARG A 48 -10.76 1.80 -0.66
CA ARG A 48 -11.86 2.23 -1.54
C ARG A 48 -13.26 2.00 -0.94
N HIS A 49 -13.38 1.21 0.12
CA HIS A 49 -14.67 0.95 0.76
C HIS A 49 -15.28 2.25 1.31
N PRO A 50 -16.58 2.55 1.08
CA PRO A 50 -17.21 3.81 1.46
C PRO A 50 -17.02 4.21 2.93
N SER A 51 -17.05 3.24 3.84
CA SER A 51 -16.84 3.50 5.28
C SER A 51 -15.43 3.98 5.63
N ARG A 52 -14.44 3.80 4.74
CA ARG A 52 -13.03 4.19 4.95
C ARG A 52 -12.59 5.30 4.01
N SER A 53 -13.18 5.39 2.82
CA SER A 53 -12.85 6.44 1.84
C SER A 53 -13.41 7.81 2.21
N LYS A 54 -14.36 7.92 3.14
CA LYS A 54 -14.95 9.22 3.54
C LYS A 54 -13.90 10.28 3.90
N ARG A 55 -12.82 9.92 4.60
CA ARG A 55 -11.72 10.84 4.97
C ARG A 55 -10.73 11.12 3.84
N LEU A 56 -10.79 10.36 2.76
CA LEU A 56 -9.90 10.48 1.61
C LEU A 56 -10.58 11.22 0.44
N LYS A 57 -11.92 11.31 0.45
CA LYS A 57 -12.69 12.00 -0.59
C LYS A 57 -12.33 13.48 -0.68
N ASP A 58 -12.14 14.12 0.47
CA ASP A 58 -11.81 15.56 0.58
C ASP A 58 -10.43 15.92 -0.03
N PHE A 59 -9.61 14.92 -0.38
CA PHE A 59 -8.30 15.11 -1.02
C PHE A 59 -8.33 14.87 -2.54
N ILE A 60 -9.49 14.56 -3.13
CA ILE A 60 -9.67 14.26 -4.56
C ILE A 60 -10.46 15.39 -5.26
N GLU A 61 -10.79 16.46 -4.52
CA GLU A 61 -11.43 17.69 -5.06
C GLU A 61 -10.42 18.63 -5.72
#